data_AF-A7AT98-F1
#
_entry.id   AF-A7AT98-F1
#
_cell.length_a   1.000
_cell.length_b   1.000
_cell.length_c   1.000
_cell.angle_alpha   90.00
_cell.angle_beta   90.00
_cell.angle_gamma   90.00
#
_symmetry.space_group_name_H-M   'P 1'
#
loop_
_entity.id
_entity.type
_entity.pdbx_description
1 polymer ?
#
loop_
_entity_poly.entity_id
_entity_poly.type
_entity_poly.pdbx_seq_one_letter_code
_entity_poly.pdbx_strand_id
1 'polypeptide(L)'
;MHFARCLLSRSSITTTPRHGIDQLWKGGYLDPYTPFSTKERLSKSGLSWPTFLLRRKSFDDLRSLYFACLKEKNLLLGERWASYQQGARVPQYGRLKKVRLTMKRILGVITRREIHQQCIQAKSILAAQEEKEKHETRLFQLKELQKDLLHKVKRMGATESLAKVGWQNDLCGIASEIEDLELKIAPLRKETLQLRTPNWRYERKYSDLPGRITWDKDYIPALRKNMRSKSKFY
;
A
#
# COMPACT_ATOMS: atom_id res chain seq x y z
N MET A 1 -82.23 26.04 23.22
CA MET A 1 -81.43 25.15 22.35
C MET A 1 -80.40 26.00 21.60
N HIS A 2 -79.25 26.31 22.22
CA HIS A 2 -78.14 26.98 21.54
C HIS A 2 -76.92 26.05 21.61
N PHE A 3 -76.65 25.36 20.52
CA PHE A 3 -75.42 24.59 20.34
C PHE A 3 -74.31 25.52 19.88
N ALA A 4 -73.39 25.82 20.79
CA ALA A 4 -72.10 26.43 20.45
C ALA A 4 -71.30 25.46 19.57
N ARG A 5 -71.01 25.84 18.32
CA ARG A 5 -70.01 25.16 17.51
C ARG A 5 -68.62 25.64 17.94
N CYS A 6 -68.00 24.90 18.85
CA CYS A 6 -66.56 24.98 19.06
C CYS A 6 -65.86 24.42 17.83
N LEU A 7 -65.36 25.29 16.95
CA LEU A 7 -64.38 24.89 15.94
C LEU A 7 -63.02 24.70 16.65
N LEU A 8 -62.79 23.49 17.14
CA LEU A 8 -61.45 23.05 17.51
C LEU A 8 -60.57 23.10 16.25
N SER A 9 -59.69 24.10 16.14
CA SER A 9 -58.61 24.05 15.15
C SER A 9 -57.69 22.89 15.55
N ARG A 10 -57.85 21.76 14.86
CA ARG A 10 -56.97 20.62 15.03
C ARG A 10 -55.63 21.00 14.40
N SER A 11 -54.72 21.55 15.20
CA SER A 11 -53.32 21.67 14.81
C SER A 11 -52.75 20.25 14.68
N SER A 12 -52.80 19.69 13.47
CA SER A 12 -52.11 18.46 13.14
C SER A 12 -50.61 18.75 13.11
N ILE A 13 -49.97 18.76 14.28
CA ILE A 13 -48.52 18.67 14.36
C ILE A 13 -48.16 17.22 14.06
N THR A 14 -48.14 16.88 12.77
CA THR A 14 -47.42 15.70 12.28
C THR A 14 -45.93 16.01 12.41
N THR A 15 -45.35 15.69 13.56
CA THR A 15 -43.89 15.71 13.71
C THR A 15 -43.34 14.68 12.74
N THR A 16 -42.81 15.12 11.59
CA THR A 16 -42.19 14.21 10.64
C THR A 16 -41.05 13.48 11.35
N PRO A 17 -40.98 12.13 11.27
CA PRO A 17 -39.87 11.41 11.87
C PRO A 17 -38.57 11.94 11.27
N ARG A 18 -37.58 12.26 12.11
CA ARG A 18 -36.31 12.83 11.65
C ARG A 18 -35.63 11.84 10.71
N HIS A 19 -35.62 12.14 9.42
CA HIS A 19 -34.94 11.29 8.46
C HIS A 19 -33.43 11.51 8.57
N GLY A 20 -32.63 10.47 8.35
CA GLY A 20 -31.17 10.60 8.31
C GLY A 20 -30.70 11.59 7.25
N ILE A 21 -31.50 11.78 6.18
CA ILE A 21 -31.25 12.72 5.10
C ILE A 21 -31.38 14.19 5.54
N ASP A 22 -32.23 14.47 6.54
CA ASP A 22 -32.44 15.84 7.03
C ASP A 22 -31.18 16.38 7.73
N GLN A 23 -30.35 15.47 8.27
CA GLN A 23 -29.05 15.85 8.84
C GLN A 23 -28.09 16.44 7.80
N LEU A 24 -28.27 16.13 6.52
CA LEU A 24 -27.41 16.63 5.45
C LEU A 24 -27.51 18.14 5.29
N TRP A 25 -28.66 18.72 5.57
CA TRP A 25 -28.97 20.13 5.29
C TRP A 25 -28.89 21.04 6.51
N LYS A 26 -28.78 20.47 7.72
CA LYS A 26 -28.75 21.23 8.98
C LYS A 26 -27.66 22.30 8.95
N GLY A 27 -28.04 23.55 9.24
CA GLY A 27 -27.14 24.70 9.26
C GLY A 27 -26.72 25.23 7.88
N GLY A 28 -27.23 24.65 6.79
CA GLY A 28 -27.12 25.20 5.44
C GLY A 28 -28.20 26.24 5.12
N TYR A 29 -28.11 26.89 3.98
CA TYR A 29 -29.07 27.90 3.52
C TYR A 29 -30.48 27.34 3.27
N LEU A 30 -30.57 26.05 2.96
CA LEU A 30 -31.82 25.32 2.71
C LEU A 30 -32.53 24.83 3.98
N ASP A 31 -31.91 24.97 5.15
CA ASP A 31 -32.51 24.52 6.42
C ASP A 31 -33.58 25.53 6.90
N PRO A 32 -34.86 25.14 7.05
CA PRO A 32 -35.89 26.08 7.50
C PRO A 32 -35.79 26.41 8.99
N TYR A 33 -35.12 25.58 9.79
CA TYR A 33 -35.11 25.70 11.26
C TYR A 33 -34.01 26.63 11.78
N THR A 34 -32.94 26.83 11.02
CA THR A 34 -31.82 27.68 11.45
C THR A 34 -32.01 29.13 11.02
N PRO A 35 -31.76 30.11 11.91
CA PRO A 35 -31.89 31.53 11.56
C PRO A 35 -30.77 31.97 10.61
N PHE A 36 -31.08 32.96 9.76
CA PHE A 36 -30.15 33.45 8.73
C PHE A 36 -28.80 33.93 9.29
N SER A 37 -28.80 34.64 10.42
CA SER A 37 -27.56 35.11 11.09
C SER A 37 -26.62 33.96 11.45
N THR A 38 -27.17 32.82 11.87
CA THR A 38 -26.38 31.63 12.19
C THR A 38 -25.84 30.97 10.92
N LYS A 39 -26.63 30.90 9.85
CA LYS A 39 -26.20 30.37 8.55
C LYS A 39 -25.06 31.18 7.95
N GLU A 40 -25.12 32.51 8.03
CA GLU A 40 -24.06 33.39 7.55
C GLU A 40 -22.77 33.24 8.35
N ARG A 41 -22.87 33.06 9.67
CA ARG A 41 -21.70 32.78 10.50
C ARG A 41 -21.07 31.43 10.15
N LEU A 42 -21.89 30.39 9.94
CA LEU A 42 -21.42 29.05 9.59
C LEU A 42 -20.86 28.96 8.17
N SER A 43 -21.31 29.82 7.25
CA SER A 43 -20.80 29.83 5.89
C SER A 43 -19.36 30.31 5.82
N LYS A 44 -18.96 31.27 6.67
CA LYS A 44 -17.59 31.78 6.78
C LYS A 44 -16.60 30.66 7.12
N SER A 45 -15.92 30.17 6.09
CA SER A 45 -14.96 29.07 6.20
C SER A 45 -13.52 29.55 6.22
N GLY A 46 -12.73 28.97 7.13
CA GLY A 46 -11.28 29.20 7.22
C GLY A 46 -10.46 28.64 6.04
N LEU A 47 -9.18 28.35 6.29
CA LEU A 47 -8.29 27.77 5.27
C LEU A 47 -8.52 26.26 5.09
N SER A 48 -8.16 25.76 3.91
CA SER A 48 -8.10 24.31 3.67
C SER A 48 -7.00 23.66 4.53
N TRP A 49 -7.25 22.47 5.04
CA TRP A 49 -6.25 21.61 5.70
C TRP A 49 -4.93 21.53 4.90
N PRO A 50 -3.81 21.95 5.47
CA PRO A 50 -2.51 21.87 4.81
C PRO A 50 -1.94 20.44 4.88
N THR A 51 -1.19 20.06 3.85
CA THR A 51 -0.68 18.69 3.69
C THR A 51 0.23 18.24 4.85
N PHE A 52 1.04 19.15 5.41
CA PHE A 52 1.97 18.81 6.49
C PHE A 52 1.25 18.41 7.78
N LEU A 53 0.10 19.03 8.11
CA LEU A 53 -0.71 18.63 9.26
C LEU A 53 -1.36 17.27 9.03
N LEU A 54 -1.87 17.03 7.82
CA LEU A 54 -2.50 15.76 7.46
C LEU A 54 -1.52 14.57 7.55
N ARG A 55 -0.23 14.78 7.27
CA ARG A 55 0.81 13.74 7.41
C ARG A 55 1.04 13.29 8.85
N ARG A 56 0.64 14.08 9.87
CA ARG A 56 0.80 13.73 11.29
C ARG A 56 -0.41 13.00 11.86
N LYS A 57 -1.50 12.86 11.10
CA LYS A 57 -2.76 12.26 11.57
C LYS A 57 -2.82 10.75 11.36
N SER A 58 -3.55 10.05 12.23
CA SER A 58 -3.83 8.62 12.10
C SER A 58 -4.68 8.34 10.86
N PHE A 59 -4.75 7.07 10.43
CA PHE A 59 -5.63 6.69 9.32
C PHE A 59 -7.11 6.92 9.66
N ASP A 60 -7.52 6.60 10.90
CA ASP A 60 -8.90 6.78 11.36
C ASP A 60 -9.31 8.26 11.44
N ASP A 61 -8.41 9.15 11.86
CA ASP A 61 -8.64 10.59 11.86
C ASP A 61 -8.82 11.10 10.43
N LEU A 62 -7.97 10.66 9.50
CA LEU A 62 -8.06 11.05 8.08
C LEU A 62 -9.35 10.53 7.44
N ARG A 63 -9.77 9.31 7.80
CA ARG A 63 -11.03 8.71 7.35
C ARG A 63 -12.24 9.52 7.87
N SER A 64 -12.27 9.80 9.17
CA SER A 64 -13.32 10.60 9.79
C SER A 64 -13.39 12.00 9.21
N LEU A 65 -12.24 12.66 9.00
CA LEU A 65 -12.14 13.95 8.35
C LEU A 65 -12.64 13.90 6.90
N TYR A 66 -12.28 12.86 6.15
CA TYR A 66 -12.74 12.68 4.77
C TYR A 66 -14.28 12.58 4.71
N PHE A 67 -14.90 11.85 5.63
CA PHE A 67 -16.36 11.76 5.71
C PHE A 67 -17.01 13.08 6.12
N ALA A 68 -16.40 13.85 7.03
CA ALA A 68 -16.86 15.20 7.33
C ALA A 68 -16.81 16.11 6.10
N CYS A 69 -15.71 16.08 5.34
CA CYS A 69 -15.58 16.80 4.07
C CYS A 69 -16.57 16.30 3.01
N LEU A 70 -16.91 15.01 2.99
CA LEU A 70 -17.89 14.45 2.06
C LEU A 70 -19.30 14.93 2.36
N LYS A 71 -19.72 14.94 3.64
CA LYS A 71 -21.01 15.49 4.07
C LYS A 71 -21.13 16.96 3.69
N GLU A 72 -20.09 17.72 4.00
CA GLU A 72 -19.97 19.14 3.64
C GLU A 72 -20.04 19.37 2.13
N LYS A 73 -19.30 18.58 1.32
CA LYS A 73 -19.34 18.66 -0.15
C LYS A 73 -20.76 18.43 -0.68
N ASN A 74 -21.49 17.46 -0.12
CA ASN A 74 -22.83 17.13 -0.55
C ASN A 74 -23.83 18.25 -0.22
N LEU A 75 -23.73 18.84 0.98
CA LEU A 75 -24.50 20.04 1.37
C LEU A 75 -24.28 21.18 0.37
N LEU A 76 -23.02 21.53 0.08
CA LEU A 76 -22.69 22.65 -0.82
C LEU A 76 -23.13 22.42 -2.28
N LEU A 77 -23.08 21.18 -2.75
CA LEU A 77 -23.55 20.84 -4.10
C LEU A 77 -25.07 21.02 -4.20
N GLY A 78 -25.78 20.66 -3.14
CA GLY A 78 -27.21 20.86 -3.03
C GLY A 78 -27.62 22.33 -3.01
N GLU A 79 -26.97 23.14 -2.18
CA GLU A 79 -27.18 24.59 -2.17
C GLU A 79 -26.90 25.22 -3.53
N ARG A 80 -25.80 24.80 -4.19
CA ARG A 80 -25.47 25.25 -5.54
C ARG A 80 -26.55 24.89 -6.55
N TRP A 81 -27.09 23.67 -6.47
CA TRP A 81 -28.17 23.24 -7.33
C TRP A 81 -29.44 24.06 -7.10
N ALA A 82 -29.82 24.27 -5.84
CA ALA A 82 -30.98 25.09 -5.49
C ALA A 82 -30.83 26.54 -5.97
N SER A 83 -29.66 27.16 -5.78
CA SER A 83 -29.38 28.50 -6.32
C SER A 83 -29.48 28.53 -7.84
N TYR A 84 -28.96 27.51 -8.53
CA TYR A 84 -29.04 27.41 -9.98
C TYR A 84 -30.50 27.33 -10.47
N GLN A 85 -31.33 26.50 -9.83
CA GLN A 85 -32.76 26.39 -10.15
C GLN A 85 -33.52 27.70 -9.93
N GLN A 86 -33.13 28.48 -8.92
CA GLN A 86 -33.73 29.78 -8.61
C GLN A 86 -33.15 30.94 -9.45
N GLY A 87 -32.17 30.69 -10.34
CA GLY A 87 -31.45 31.74 -11.05
C GLY A 87 -30.62 32.66 -10.13
N ALA A 88 -30.37 32.23 -8.89
CA ALA A 88 -29.67 33.00 -7.87
C ALA A 88 -28.17 32.69 -7.87
N ARG A 89 -27.36 33.64 -7.39
CA ARG A 89 -25.91 33.42 -7.21
C ARG A 89 -25.67 32.49 -6.03
N VAL A 90 -24.73 31.55 -6.20
CA VAL A 90 -24.34 30.60 -5.15
C VAL A 90 -23.69 31.37 -4.00
N PRO A 91 -24.15 31.17 -2.75
CA PRO A 91 -23.48 31.75 -1.59
C PRO A 91 -22.06 31.17 -1.45
N GLN A 92 -21.06 32.06 -1.35
CA GLN A 92 -19.64 31.75 -1.12
C GLN A 92 -19.01 30.64 -2.00
N TYR A 93 -18.69 30.97 -3.25
CA TYR A 93 -18.08 30.08 -4.24
C TYR A 93 -16.75 29.39 -3.82
N GLY A 94 -15.99 29.96 -2.87
CA GLY A 94 -14.68 29.45 -2.45
C GLY A 94 -14.73 28.19 -1.57
N ARG A 95 -15.83 27.95 -0.84
CA ARG A 95 -15.92 26.90 0.18
C ARG A 95 -15.79 25.50 -0.43
N LEU A 96 -16.49 25.25 -1.54
CA LEU A 96 -16.43 23.97 -2.26
C LEU A 96 -15.03 23.66 -2.79
N LYS A 97 -14.30 24.66 -3.28
CA LYS A 97 -12.91 24.50 -3.74
C LYS A 97 -11.99 24.09 -2.59
N LYS A 98 -12.14 24.71 -1.41
CA LYS A 98 -11.36 24.36 -0.20
C LYS A 98 -11.62 22.92 0.21
N VAL A 99 -12.88 22.49 0.29
CA VAL A 99 -13.25 21.11 0.66
C VAL A 99 -12.64 20.10 -0.31
N ARG A 100 -12.79 20.31 -1.63
CA ARG A 100 -12.19 19.44 -2.65
C ARG A 100 -10.66 19.37 -2.52
N LEU A 101 -10.01 20.51 -2.25
CA LEU A 101 -8.57 20.57 -2.04
C LEU A 101 -8.14 19.74 -0.82
N THR A 102 -8.88 19.80 0.28
CA THR A 102 -8.60 18.97 1.47
C THR A 102 -8.75 17.49 1.19
N MET A 103 -9.83 17.08 0.49
CA MET A 103 -10.04 15.69 0.07
C MET A 103 -8.90 15.18 -0.82
N LYS A 104 -8.47 15.99 -1.81
CA LYS A 104 -7.33 15.67 -2.68
C LYS A 104 -6.03 15.49 -1.88
N ARG A 105 -5.79 16.36 -0.89
CA ARG A 105 -4.60 16.27 -0.03
C ARG A 105 -4.64 15.03 0.87
N ILE A 106 -5.79 14.68 1.44
CA ILE A 106 -5.97 13.44 2.22
C ILE A 106 -5.61 12.22 1.37
N LEU A 107 -6.20 12.11 0.17
CA LEU A 107 -5.90 11.02 -0.76
C LEU A 107 -4.41 10.98 -1.10
N GLY A 108 -3.81 12.14 -1.43
CA GLY A 108 -2.38 12.24 -1.72
C GLY A 108 -1.48 11.81 -0.55
N VAL A 109 -1.85 12.10 0.70
CA VAL A 109 -1.11 11.65 1.89
C VAL A 109 -1.21 10.13 2.04
N ILE A 110 -2.40 9.55 1.88
CA ILE A 110 -2.60 8.10 1.98
C ILE A 110 -1.79 7.37 0.89
N THR A 111 -1.88 7.83 -0.36
CA THR A 111 -1.12 7.25 -1.48
C THR A 111 0.38 7.33 -1.23
N ARG A 112 0.90 8.47 -0.76
CA ARG A 112 2.34 8.59 -0.48
C ARG A 112 2.81 7.73 0.68
N ARG A 113 1.97 7.48 1.70
CA ARG A 113 2.29 6.56 2.81
C ARG A 113 2.40 5.12 2.31
N GLU A 114 1.45 4.69 1.48
CA GLU A 114 1.48 3.35 0.88
C GLU A 114 2.73 3.18 0.01
N ILE A 115 3.01 4.13 -0.88
CA ILE A 115 4.23 4.11 -1.73
C ILE A 115 5.49 4.03 -0.85
N HIS A 116 5.56 4.80 0.22
CA HIS A 116 6.70 4.76 1.13
C HIS A 116 6.88 3.39 1.80
N GLN A 117 5.80 2.79 2.28
CA GLN A 117 5.83 1.45 2.88
C GLN A 117 6.26 0.39 1.86
N GLN A 118 5.77 0.48 0.62
CA GLN A 118 6.19 -0.38 -0.48
C GLN A 118 7.67 -0.22 -0.80
N CYS A 119 8.20 1.01 -0.84
CA CYS A 119 9.62 1.24 -1.07
C CYS A 119 10.49 0.64 0.04
N ILE A 120 10.07 0.74 1.31
CA ILE A 120 10.78 0.11 2.43
C ILE A 120 10.80 -1.41 2.27
N GLN A 121 9.64 -2.01 1.98
CA GLN A 121 9.53 -3.45 1.77
C GLN A 121 10.35 -3.91 0.56
N ALA A 122 10.31 -3.18 -0.56
CA ALA A 122 11.11 -3.50 -1.75
C ALA A 122 12.61 -3.47 -1.45
N LYS A 123 13.08 -2.50 -0.65
CA LYS A 123 14.48 -2.43 -0.20
C LYS A 123 14.88 -3.61 0.68
N SER A 124 14.02 -4.01 1.63
CA SER A 124 14.32 -5.17 2.48
C SER A 124 14.36 -6.47 1.67
N ILE A 125 13.46 -6.63 0.71
CA ILE A 125 13.44 -7.79 -0.18
C ILE A 125 14.68 -7.83 -1.08
N LEU A 126 15.08 -6.69 -1.67
CA LEU A 126 16.30 -6.60 -2.47
C LEU A 126 17.53 -7.03 -1.67
N ALA A 127 17.67 -6.54 -0.43
CA ALA A 127 18.76 -6.93 0.45
C ALA A 127 18.74 -8.44 0.76
N ALA A 128 17.57 -9.02 1.04
CA ALA A 128 17.42 -10.46 1.24
C ALA A 128 17.79 -11.27 -0.01
N GLN A 129 17.49 -10.75 -1.20
CA GLN A 129 17.88 -11.36 -2.47
C GLN A 129 19.39 -11.32 -2.67
N GLU A 130 20.05 -10.18 -2.42
CA GLU A 130 21.50 -10.07 -2.52
C GLU A 130 22.23 -11.05 -1.58
N GLU A 131 21.78 -11.18 -0.33
CA GLU A 131 22.32 -12.15 0.62
C GLU A 131 22.09 -13.60 0.18
N LYS A 132 20.89 -13.90 -0.34
CA LYS A 132 20.58 -15.21 -0.90
C LYS A 132 21.52 -15.55 -2.06
N GLU A 133 21.71 -14.62 -2.99
CA GLU A 133 22.58 -14.81 -4.15
C GLU A 133 24.03 -15.06 -3.73
N LYS A 134 24.54 -14.34 -2.72
CA LYS A 134 25.87 -14.60 -2.13
C LYS A 134 25.96 -16.02 -1.58
N HIS A 135 24.99 -16.47 -0.78
CA HIS A 135 25.01 -17.81 -0.23
C HIS A 135 24.84 -18.90 -1.30
N GLU A 136 23.98 -18.71 -2.30
CA GLU A 136 23.80 -19.67 -3.39
C GLU A 136 25.05 -19.79 -4.28
N THR A 137 25.77 -18.68 -4.51
CA THR A 137 27.05 -18.73 -5.24
C THR A 137 28.13 -19.49 -4.47
N ARG A 138 28.24 -19.27 -3.15
CA ARG A 138 29.16 -20.03 -2.29
C ARG A 138 28.79 -21.51 -2.24
N LEU A 139 27.51 -21.82 -2.06
CA LEU A 139 26.99 -23.19 -2.07
C LEU A 139 27.33 -23.91 -3.38
N PHE A 140 27.17 -23.23 -4.51
CA PHE A 140 27.52 -23.77 -5.82
C PHE A 140 29.01 -24.10 -5.92
N GLN A 141 29.89 -23.17 -5.53
CA GLN A 141 31.35 -23.38 -5.53
C GLN A 141 31.75 -24.57 -4.63
N LEU A 142 31.17 -24.67 -3.44
CA LEU A 142 31.43 -25.79 -2.53
C LEU A 142 30.95 -27.12 -3.11
N LYS A 143 29.79 -27.16 -3.76
CA LYS A 143 29.29 -28.37 -4.44
C LYS A 143 30.17 -28.78 -5.62
N GLU A 144 30.77 -27.83 -6.32
CA GLU A 144 31.76 -28.10 -7.38
C GLU A 144 33.05 -28.69 -6.80
N LEU A 145 33.62 -28.05 -5.78
CA LEU A 145 34.80 -28.55 -5.06
C LEU A 145 34.56 -29.95 -4.46
N GLN A 146 33.38 -30.17 -3.87
CA GLN A 146 32.98 -31.48 -3.33
C GLN A 146 33.02 -32.55 -4.42
N LYS A 147 32.48 -32.28 -5.61
CA LYS A 147 32.51 -33.23 -6.74
C LYS A 147 33.94 -33.52 -7.19
N ASP A 148 34.79 -32.50 -7.27
CA ASP A 148 36.20 -32.66 -7.67
C ASP A 148 36.98 -33.51 -6.66
N LEU A 149 36.80 -33.26 -5.36
CA LEU A 149 37.42 -34.04 -4.29
C LEU A 149 36.90 -35.49 -4.29
N LEU A 150 35.59 -35.70 -4.44
CA LEU A 150 35.01 -37.04 -4.57
C LEU A 150 35.61 -37.79 -5.75
N HIS A 151 35.81 -37.11 -6.89
CA HIS A 151 36.46 -37.71 -8.06
C HIS A 151 37.93 -38.07 -7.78
N LYS A 152 38.69 -37.21 -7.08
CA LYS A 152 40.07 -37.51 -6.65
C LYS A 152 40.14 -38.71 -5.70
N VAL A 153 39.26 -38.75 -4.69
CA VAL A 153 39.18 -39.88 -3.74
C VAL A 153 38.83 -41.18 -4.47
N LYS A 154 37.86 -41.14 -5.41
CA LYS A 154 37.48 -42.30 -6.22
C LYS A 154 38.63 -42.83 -7.07
N ARG A 155 39.46 -41.94 -7.65
CA ARG A 155 40.63 -42.32 -8.47
C ARG A 155 41.75 -43.00 -7.67
N MET A 156 41.92 -42.71 -6.38
CA MET A 156 42.95 -43.34 -5.55
C MET A 156 42.65 -44.81 -5.17
N GLY A 157 41.41 -45.26 -5.38
CA GLY A 157 41.01 -46.65 -5.09
C GLY A 157 41.14 -47.03 -3.61
N ALA A 158 41.53 -48.28 -3.33
CA ALA A 158 41.64 -48.83 -1.97
C ALA A 158 42.89 -48.36 -1.21
N THR A 159 43.84 -47.68 -1.86
CA THR A 159 45.06 -47.23 -1.20
C THR A 159 44.76 -46.18 -0.13
N GLU A 160 45.26 -46.37 1.09
CA GLU A 160 45.17 -45.40 2.17
C GLU A 160 46.43 -44.56 2.18
N SER A 161 46.29 -43.27 1.87
CA SER A 161 47.39 -42.31 1.87
C SER A 161 47.00 -41.10 2.73
N LEU A 162 48.00 -40.44 3.30
CA LEU A 162 47.78 -39.22 4.08
C LEU A 162 47.00 -38.16 3.28
N ALA A 163 47.25 -38.07 1.97
CA ALA A 163 46.52 -37.18 1.06
C ALA A 163 45.04 -37.53 0.94
N LYS A 164 44.69 -38.84 0.87
CA LYS A 164 43.31 -39.30 0.83
C LYS A 164 42.57 -38.99 2.12
N VAL A 165 43.22 -39.20 3.27
CA VAL A 165 42.66 -38.83 4.59
C VAL A 165 42.45 -37.31 4.68
N GLY A 166 43.40 -36.51 4.17
CA GLY A 166 43.25 -35.07 4.04
C GLY A 166 42.01 -34.67 3.24
N TRP A 167 41.83 -35.25 2.05
CA TRP A 167 40.64 -34.96 1.22
C TRP A 167 39.33 -35.43 1.85
N GLN A 168 39.33 -36.51 2.63
CA GLN A 168 38.16 -36.97 3.38
C GLN A 168 37.77 -35.98 4.49
N ASN A 169 38.76 -35.44 5.21
CA ASN A 169 38.54 -34.38 6.19
C ASN A 169 38.01 -33.10 5.53
N ASP A 170 38.60 -32.69 4.40
CA ASP A 170 38.12 -31.56 3.60
C ASP A 170 36.67 -31.76 3.14
N LEU A 171 36.32 -32.97 2.68
CA LEU A 171 34.94 -33.33 2.30
C LEU A 171 33.96 -33.22 3.48
N CYS A 172 34.37 -33.62 4.68
CA CYS A 172 33.57 -33.47 5.90
C CYS A 172 33.35 -31.99 6.23
N GLY A 173 34.41 -31.17 6.17
CA GLY A 173 34.33 -29.72 6.38
C GLY A 173 33.41 -29.03 5.36
N ILE A 174 33.56 -29.38 4.07
CA ILE A 174 32.71 -28.84 2.99
C ILE A 174 31.25 -29.25 3.19
N ALA A 175 30.98 -30.49 3.61
CA ALA A 175 29.62 -30.96 3.88
C ALA A 175 28.95 -30.16 5.01
N SER A 176 29.68 -29.89 6.10
CA SER A 176 29.20 -29.03 7.19
C SER A 176 28.91 -27.61 6.72
N GLU A 177 29.80 -27.00 5.92
CA GLU A 177 29.60 -25.63 5.40
C GLU A 177 28.39 -25.56 4.44
N ILE A 178 28.15 -26.61 3.66
CA ILE A 178 26.97 -26.74 2.80
C ILE A 178 25.69 -26.74 3.64
N GLU A 179 25.64 -27.54 4.71
CA GLU A 179 24.48 -27.62 5.61
C GLU A 179 24.19 -26.26 6.26
N ASP A 180 25.21 -25.58 6.77
CA ASP A 180 25.10 -24.23 7.35
C ASP A 180 24.55 -23.20 6.35
N LEU A 181 25.01 -23.26 5.10
CA LEU A 181 24.52 -22.37 4.03
C LEU A 181 23.07 -22.69 3.67
N GLU A 182 22.68 -23.97 3.62
CA GLU A 182 21.31 -24.36 3.33
C GLU A 182 20.34 -23.88 4.42
N LEU A 183 20.75 -23.95 5.69
CA LEU A 183 20.00 -23.37 6.82
C LEU A 183 19.82 -21.85 6.69
N LYS A 184 20.86 -21.12 6.26
CA LYS A 184 20.80 -19.66 6.04
C LYS A 184 19.95 -19.28 4.81
N ILE A 185 19.98 -20.09 3.76
CA ILE A 185 19.23 -19.83 2.51
C ILE A 185 17.73 -20.09 2.68
N ALA A 186 17.34 -21.08 3.50
CA ALA A 186 15.93 -21.46 3.68
C ALA A 186 14.98 -20.29 4.03
N PRO A 187 15.24 -19.44 5.05
CA PRO A 187 14.39 -18.28 5.33
C PRO A 187 14.40 -17.24 4.21
N LEU A 188 15.56 -16.96 3.60
CA LEU A 188 15.69 -16.00 2.50
C LEU A 188 14.89 -16.41 1.26
N ARG A 189 14.80 -17.72 0.99
CA ARG A 189 13.92 -18.25 -0.07
C ARG A 189 12.45 -17.99 0.21
N LYS A 190 12.01 -18.12 1.46
CA LYS A 190 10.63 -17.84 1.88
C LYS A 190 10.31 -16.35 1.77
N GLU A 191 11.22 -15.48 2.17
CA GLU A 191 11.07 -14.02 2.08
C GLU A 191 11.02 -13.54 0.63
N THR A 192 11.91 -14.05 -0.22
CA THR A 192 11.95 -13.72 -1.65
C THR A 192 10.83 -14.38 -2.47
N LEU A 193 10.17 -15.43 -1.94
CA LEU A 193 9.05 -16.11 -2.60
C LEU A 193 7.87 -15.17 -2.89
N GLN A 194 7.64 -14.18 -2.02
CA GLN A 194 6.55 -13.20 -2.15
C GLN A 194 6.68 -12.32 -3.39
N LEU A 195 7.86 -12.22 -4.00
CA LEU A 195 8.06 -11.56 -5.29
C LEU A 195 7.39 -12.32 -6.46
N ARG A 196 7.14 -13.63 -6.32
CA ARG A 196 6.57 -14.47 -7.39
C ARG A 196 5.07 -14.32 -7.57
N THR A 197 4.35 -13.93 -6.52
CA THR A 197 2.88 -13.80 -6.56
C THR A 197 2.52 -12.32 -6.57
N PRO A 198 2.09 -11.74 -7.71
CA PRO A 198 1.59 -10.38 -7.71
C PRO A 198 0.41 -10.29 -6.74
N ASN A 199 0.51 -9.42 -5.74
CA ASN A 199 -0.65 -9.09 -4.93
C ASN A 199 -1.63 -8.32 -5.82
N TRP A 200 -2.86 -8.83 -5.95
CA TRP A 200 -3.92 -8.23 -6.77
C TRP A 200 -4.15 -6.74 -6.48
N ARG A 201 -3.82 -6.28 -5.27
CA ARG A 201 -3.90 -4.87 -4.85
C ARG A 201 -2.91 -3.95 -5.60
N TYR A 202 -1.82 -4.50 -6.12
CA TYR A 202 -0.70 -3.77 -6.75
C TYR A 202 -0.58 -4.02 -8.26
N GLU A 203 -1.42 -4.90 -8.80
CA GLU A 203 -1.39 -5.31 -10.20
C GLU A 203 -1.85 -4.20 -11.18
N ARG A 204 -2.58 -3.18 -10.69
CA ARG A 204 -3.36 -2.29 -11.58
C ARG A 204 -3.04 -0.78 -11.58
N LYS A 205 -2.01 -0.26 -10.89
CA LYS A 205 -1.69 1.19 -11.04
C LYS A 205 -0.34 1.75 -10.57
N TYR A 206 0.45 1.03 -9.78
CA TYR A 206 1.70 1.57 -9.19
C TYR A 206 2.81 0.52 -9.15
N SER A 207 3.11 -0.09 -10.30
CA SER A 207 4.28 -0.97 -10.42
C SER A 207 5.53 -0.10 -10.61
N ASP A 208 5.95 0.60 -9.56
CA ASP A 208 7.30 1.21 -9.49
C ASP A 208 8.36 0.14 -9.14
N LEU A 209 8.01 -1.15 -9.24
CA LEU A 209 8.95 -2.26 -9.14
C LEU A 209 9.96 -2.14 -10.29
N PRO A 210 11.27 -2.26 -10.00
CA PRO A 210 12.30 -2.04 -10.99
C PRO A 210 12.27 -3.16 -12.03
N GLY A 211 11.76 -2.84 -13.22
CA GLY A 211 11.90 -3.62 -14.42
C GLY A 211 10.99 -4.84 -14.57
N ARG A 212 10.98 -5.38 -15.78
CA ARG A 212 10.31 -6.64 -16.14
C ARG A 212 11.01 -7.77 -15.40
N ILE A 213 10.34 -8.40 -14.44
CA ILE A 213 10.90 -9.56 -13.74
C ILE A 213 10.94 -10.73 -14.72
N THR A 214 12.10 -10.97 -15.34
CA THR A 214 12.35 -12.14 -16.18
C THR A 214 12.66 -13.32 -15.27
N TRP A 215 11.67 -14.17 -15.03
CA TRP A 215 11.76 -15.39 -14.23
C TRP A 215 12.48 -16.53 -14.96
N ASP A 216 13.61 -16.24 -15.61
CA ASP A 216 14.46 -17.33 -16.10
C ASP A 216 15.12 -17.99 -14.90
N LYS A 217 14.92 -19.31 -14.80
CA LYS A 217 15.14 -20.15 -13.62
C LYS A 217 16.61 -20.27 -13.16
N ASP A 218 17.53 -19.60 -13.85
CA ASP A 218 18.97 -19.84 -13.77
C ASP A 218 19.79 -18.58 -13.42
N TYR A 219 19.22 -17.59 -12.72
CA TYR A 219 20.02 -16.46 -12.23
C TYR A 219 20.83 -16.86 -10.99
N ILE A 220 21.95 -17.56 -11.22
CA ILE A 220 23.04 -17.67 -10.25
C ILE A 220 24.19 -16.83 -10.80
N PRO A 221 24.65 -15.75 -10.12
CA PRO A 221 25.76 -14.92 -10.59
C PRO A 221 27.02 -15.72 -10.99
N ALA A 222 27.28 -16.87 -10.36
CA ALA A 222 28.37 -17.78 -10.71
C ALA A 222 28.25 -18.36 -12.14
N LEU A 223 27.03 -18.62 -12.62
CA LEU A 223 26.80 -19.13 -13.98
C LEU A 223 26.96 -18.05 -15.07
N ARG A 224 26.95 -16.75 -14.70
CA ARG A 224 27.09 -15.62 -15.64
C ARG A 224 28.43 -15.63 -16.38
N LYS A 225 29.52 -16.01 -15.70
CA LYS A 225 30.85 -16.11 -16.33
C LYS A 225 30.89 -17.23 -17.39
N ASN A 226 30.23 -18.36 -17.10
CA ASN A 226 30.17 -19.52 -17.99
C ASN A 226 29.28 -19.26 -19.22
N MET A 227 28.19 -18.49 -19.08
CA MET A 227 27.35 -18.11 -20.22
C MET A 227 28.05 -17.18 -21.23
N ARG A 228 28.90 -16.26 -20.76
CA ARG A 228 29.70 -15.39 -21.65
C ARG A 228 30.71 -16.15 -22.50
N SER A 229 31.11 -17.35 -22.08
CA SER A 229 32.03 -18.21 -22.82
C SER A 229 31.35 -19.04 -23.91
N LYS A 230 30.02 -19.01 -24.04
CA LYS A 230 29.28 -19.86 -25.00
C LYS A 230 29.15 -19.27 -26.42
N SER A 231 29.90 -18.24 -26.79
CA SER A 231 30.00 -17.84 -28.20
C SER A 231 31.45 -17.57 -28.62
N LYS A 232 31.99 -18.54 -29.37
CA LYS A 232 32.64 -18.37 -30.68
C LYS A 232 33.12 -19.77 -31.14
N PHE A 233 32.16 -20.64 -31.43
CA PHE A 233 32.41 -21.64 -32.48
C PHE A 233 32.09 -20.91 -33.79
N TYR A 234 33.14 -20.64 -34.56
CA TYR A 234 33.04 -20.25 -35.97
C TYR A 234 32.45 -21.41 -36.78
#